data_AF-A0A356TB55-F1
#
_entry.id   AF-A0A356TB55-F1
#
_cell.length_a   1.000
_cell.length_b   1.000
_cell.length_c   1.000
_cell.angle_alpha   90.00
_cell.angle_beta   90.00
_cell.angle_gamma   90.00
#
_symmetry.space_group_name_H-M   'P 1'
#
loop_
_entity.id
_entity.type
_entity.pdbx_description
1 polymer ?
#
loop_
_entity_poly.entity_id
_entity_poly.type
_entity_poly.pdbx_seq_one_letter_code
_entity_poly.pdbx_strand_id
1 'polypeptide(L)'
;MSDLPDMFKKGDRVFARQLGKPDVRGKISWVGQSRFGIGMRYGVKGDDGITYWFDEEHVEPESNPGERGPNEMGKGSRVRVVSGPHEGVIGDIYLWVPTGRIGIRDDDENTYWVERKQIELE
;
A
#
# COMPACT_ATOMS: atom_id res chain seq x y z
N MET A 1 10.97 23.15 11.40
CA MET A 1 10.19 23.01 10.15
C MET A 1 9.72 21.58 10.13
N SER A 2 8.40 21.36 10.14
CA SER A 2 7.80 20.05 10.28
C SER A 2 7.91 19.31 8.95
N ASP A 3 8.65 18.20 8.91
CA ASP A 3 8.63 17.24 7.80
C ASP A 3 7.28 16.52 7.78
N LEU A 4 6.23 17.22 7.34
CA LEU A 4 5.03 16.55 6.88
C LEU A 4 5.39 15.86 5.55
N PRO A 5 5.03 14.59 5.35
CA PRO A 5 5.31 13.90 4.08
C PRO A 5 4.73 14.73 2.93
N ASP A 6 5.58 15.03 1.94
CA ASP A 6 5.20 15.82 0.78
C ASP A 6 3.95 15.21 0.14
N MET A 7 2.86 15.99 0.12
CA MET A 7 1.60 15.63 -0.51
C MET A 7 1.83 15.26 -1.99
N PHE A 8 1.25 14.14 -2.45
CA PHE A 8 1.37 13.74 -3.86
C PHE A 8 0.76 14.79 -4.79
N LYS A 9 1.44 15.04 -5.91
CA LYS A 9 1.02 15.98 -6.96
C LYS A 9 0.74 15.25 -8.27
N LYS A 10 0.01 15.91 -9.17
CA LYS A 10 -0.23 15.39 -10.52
C LYS A 10 1.09 15.04 -11.21
N GLY A 11 1.15 13.86 -11.80
CA GLY A 11 2.32 13.32 -12.47
C GLY A 11 3.13 12.34 -11.63
N ASP A 12 3.02 12.38 -10.29
CA ASP A 12 3.73 11.45 -9.41
C ASP A 12 3.32 10.00 -9.71
N ARG A 13 4.32 9.11 -9.73
CA ARG A 13 4.11 7.67 -9.82
C ARG A 13 3.78 7.10 -8.46
N VAL A 14 2.70 6.34 -8.39
CA VAL A 14 2.18 5.82 -7.15
C VAL A 14 1.76 4.37 -7.28
N PHE A 15 1.85 3.67 -6.15
CA PHE A 15 1.20 2.40 -5.93
C PHE A 15 0.00 2.65 -5.01
N ALA A 16 -1.19 2.30 -5.47
CA ALA A 16 -2.42 2.44 -4.70
C ALA A 16 -3.06 1.08 -4.47
N ARG A 17 -3.43 0.83 -3.20
CA ARG A 17 -4.02 -0.44 -2.78
C ARG A 17 -5.00 -0.19 -1.64
N GLN A 18 -6.22 -0.68 -1.85
CA GLN A 18 -7.38 -0.55 -0.96
C GLN A 18 -8.07 -1.92 -0.86
N LEU A 19 -8.53 -2.27 0.35
CA LEU A 19 -9.22 -3.54 0.60
C LEU A 19 -10.44 -3.71 -0.33
N GLY A 20 -10.55 -4.88 -0.96
CA GLY A 20 -11.65 -5.20 -1.89
C GLY A 20 -11.55 -4.53 -3.26
N LYS A 21 -10.39 -3.93 -3.60
CA LYS A 21 -10.12 -3.34 -4.91
C LYS A 21 -8.80 -3.89 -5.51
N PRO A 22 -8.68 -3.90 -6.85
CA PRO A 22 -7.42 -4.24 -7.49
C PRO A 22 -6.31 -3.26 -7.09
N ASP A 23 -5.08 -3.75 -7.11
CA ASP A 23 -3.91 -2.90 -7.00
C ASP A 23 -3.71 -2.05 -8.25
N VAL A 24 -3.33 -0.80 -8.05
CA VAL A 24 -3.16 0.15 -9.14
C VAL A 24 -1.77 0.75 -9.08
N ARG A 25 -0.96 0.43 -10.09
CA ARG A 25 0.24 1.19 -10.44
C ARG A 25 -0.15 2.24 -11.47
N GLY A 26 0.26 3.49 -11.26
CA GLY A 26 -0.23 4.57 -12.09
C GLY A 26 0.38 5.93 -11.79
N LYS A 27 -0.15 6.95 -12.46
CA LYS A 27 0.19 8.36 -12.23
C LYS A 27 -0.97 9.10 -11.58
N ILE A 28 -0.67 9.99 -10.65
CA ILE A 28 -1.67 10.95 -10.15
C ILE A 28 -2.14 11.83 -11.31
N SER A 29 -3.45 11.81 -11.57
CA SER A 29 -4.14 12.62 -12.59
C SER A 29 -5.03 13.70 -11.96
N TRP A 30 -5.40 13.53 -10.69
CA TRP A 30 -6.24 14.46 -9.93
C TRP A 30 -5.88 14.46 -8.44
N VAL A 31 -5.96 15.63 -7.81
CA VAL A 31 -5.72 15.86 -6.38
C VAL A 31 -6.79 16.82 -5.87
N GLY A 32 -7.37 16.53 -4.71
CA GLY A 32 -8.26 17.45 -4.01
C GLY A 32 -8.70 16.93 -2.64
N GLN A 33 -9.32 17.78 -1.84
CA GLN A 33 -9.79 17.41 -0.50
C GLN A 33 -10.84 16.31 -0.58
N SER A 34 -10.75 15.32 0.32
CA SER A 34 -11.79 14.30 0.45
C SER A 34 -13.08 14.94 0.95
N ARG A 35 -14.22 14.59 0.33
CA ARG A 35 -15.55 15.08 0.72
C ARG A 35 -16.19 14.27 1.84
N PHE A 36 -15.61 13.12 2.17
CA PHE A 36 -16.22 12.11 3.07
C PHE A 36 -15.26 11.64 4.18
N GLY A 37 -14.03 12.16 4.24
CA GLY A 37 -13.02 11.75 5.21
C GLY A 37 -11.99 12.84 5.46
N ILE A 38 -11.11 12.62 6.44
CA ILE A 38 -9.97 13.48 6.72
C ILE A 38 -8.89 13.21 5.65
N GLY A 39 -8.23 14.26 5.15
CA GLY A 39 -7.11 14.14 4.22
C GLY A 39 -7.46 14.35 2.74
N MET A 40 -6.55 13.91 1.87
CA MET A 40 -6.64 14.10 0.42
C MET A 40 -7.28 12.91 -0.31
N ARG A 41 -7.86 13.19 -1.48
CA ARG A 41 -8.31 12.18 -2.43
C ARG A 41 -7.55 12.34 -3.75
N TYR A 42 -7.18 11.20 -4.31
CA TYR A 42 -6.33 11.10 -5.48
C TYR A 42 -7.05 10.34 -6.59
N GLY A 43 -7.01 10.91 -7.80
CA GLY A 43 -7.35 10.18 -9.01
C GLY A 43 -6.07 9.58 -9.60
N VAL A 44 -5.91 8.27 -9.55
CA VAL A 44 -4.76 7.54 -10.11
C VAL A 44 -5.14 7.00 -11.48
N LYS A 45 -4.45 7.45 -12.53
CA LYS A 45 -4.56 6.84 -13.86
C LYS A 45 -3.64 5.62 -13.88
N GLY A 46 -4.23 4.44 -13.83
CA GLY A 46 -3.54 3.17 -13.88
C GLY A 46 -2.82 2.98 -15.22
N ASP A 47 -1.83 2.09 -15.22
CA ASP A 47 -1.10 1.69 -16.42
C ASP A 47 -1.99 0.93 -17.43
N ASP A 48 -3.13 0.42 -16.96
CA ASP A 48 -4.24 -0.10 -17.77
C ASP A 48 -5.06 1.00 -18.49
N GLY A 49 -4.77 2.28 -18.21
CA GLY A 49 -5.46 3.43 -18.76
C GLY A 49 -6.74 3.84 -18.01
N ILE A 50 -7.18 3.07 -17.00
CA ILE A 50 -8.38 3.34 -16.20
C ILE A 50 -8.04 4.34 -15.08
N THR A 51 -8.99 5.20 -14.70
CA THR A 51 -8.82 6.10 -13.54
C THR A 51 -9.52 5.53 -12.31
N TYR A 52 -8.74 5.39 -11.25
CA TYR A 52 -9.17 4.89 -9.95
C TYR A 52 -9.13 6.02 -8.91
N TRP A 53 -9.95 5.90 -7.87
CA TRP A 53 -10.08 6.92 -6.83
C TRP A 53 -9.72 6.34 -5.48
N PHE A 54 -8.73 6.95 -4.84
CA PHE A 54 -8.17 6.52 -3.56
C PHE A 54 -8.10 7.68 -2.59
N ASP A 55 -8.38 7.41 -1.33
CA ASP A 55 -8.05 8.32 -0.23
C ASP A 55 -6.55 8.20 0.08
N GLU A 56 -5.98 9.24 0.70
CA GLU A 56 -4.54 9.40 0.93
C GLU A 56 -3.85 8.20 1.57
N GLU A 57 -4.48 7.58 2.57
CA GLU A 57 -3.95 6.39 3.26
C GLU A 57 -3.78 5.16 2.36
N HIS A 58 -4.36 5.16 1.16
CA HIS A 58 -4.27 4.05 0.22
C HIS A 58 -3.21 4.26 -0.86
N VAL A 59 -2.66 5.46 -0.96
CA VAL A 59 -1.70 5.87 -1.99
C VAL A 59 -0.32 5.98 -1.38
N GLU A 60 0.66 5.36 -2.03
CA GLU A 60 2.06 5.44 -1.63
C GLU A 60 2.94 5.80 -2.82
N PRO A 61 4.14 6.36 -2.60
CA PRO A 61 5.07 6.55 -3.69
C PRO A 61 5.32 5.20 -4.35
N GLU A 62 5.29 5.14 -5.68
CA GLU A 62 5.77 3.96 -6.38
C GLU A 62 7.30 3.97 -6.24
N SER A 63 7.81 3.47 -5.12
CA SER A 63 9.22 3.13 -5.05
C SER A 63 9.45 2.10 -6.14
N ASN A 64 10.42 2.36 -7.02
CA ASN A 64 11.10 1.28 -7.70
C ASN A 64 11.59 0.34 -6.57
N PRO A 65 11.30 -0.97 -6.58
CA PRO A 65 11.65 -1.85 -5.45
C PRO A 65 13.15 -1.84 -5.09
N GLY A 66 14.02 -1.19 -5.87
CA GLY A 66 15.42 -0.94 -5.57
C GLY A 66 15.75 0.27 -4.68
N GLU A 67 14.78 1.09 -4.24
CA GLU A 67 15.07 2.23 -3.34
C GLU A 67 14.80 1.96 -1.85
N ARG A 68 14.06 0.89 -1.51
CA ARG A 68 14.05 0.38 -0.13
C ARG A 68 15.31 -0.46 0.06
N GLY A 69 15.98 -0.30 1.20
CA GLY A 69 17.10 -1.18 1.51
C GLY A 69 16.64 -2.64 1.42
N PRO A 70 17.50 -3.60 1.03
CA PRO A 70 17.09 -4.99 0.76
C PRO A 70 16.42 -5.72 1.94
N ASN A 71 16.45 -5.13 3.14
CA ASN A 71 15.87 -5.67 4.36
C ASN A 71 14.72 -4.79 4.92
N GLU A 72 14.26 -3.78 4.19
CA GLU A 72 13.21 -2.87 4.65
C GLU A 72 11.81 -3.33 4.18
N MET A 73 11.00 -3.75 5.14
CA MET A 73 9.65 -4.26 4.95
C MET A 73 8.60 -3.13 5.06
N GLY A 74 7.61 -3.12 4.16
CA GLY A 74 6.49 -2.17 4.18
C GLY A 74 5.34 -2.61 3.27
N LYS A 75 4.32 -1.76 3.06
CA LYS A 75 3.24 -2.07 2.11
C LYS A 75 3.82 -2.32 0.71
N GLY A 76 3.27 -3.31 0.03
CA GLY A 76 3.76 -3.85 -1.24
C GLY A 76 4.88 -4.88 -1.13
N SER A 77 5.51 -5.06 0.04
CA SER A 77 6.48 -6.15 0.24
C SER A 77 5.78 -7.51 0.19
N ARG A 78 6.38 -8.46 -0.53
CA ARG A 78 6.05 -9.89 -0.45
C ARG A 78 6.62 -10.44 0.85
N VAL A 79 5.78 -11.10 1.64
CA VAL A 79 6.16 -11.66 2.94
C VAL A 79 5.58 -13.05 3.13
N ARG A 80 6.25 -13.82 3.98
CA ARG A 80 5.74 -15.07 4.54
C ARG A 80 5.37 -14.88 6.00
N VAL A 81 4.22 -15.41 6.41
CA VAL A 81 3.86 -15.55 7.82
C VAL A 81 4.58 -16.76 8.39
N VAL A 82 5.45 -16.54 9.38
CA VAL A 82 6.34 -17.54 9.96
C VAL A 82 5.90 -18.01 11.36
N SER A 83 4.84 -17.45 11.92
CA SER A 83 4.28 -17.92 13.20
C SER A 83 2.83 -17.49 13.43
N GLY A 84 2.13 -18.23 14.30
CA GLY A 84 0.77 -17.93 14.73
C GLY A 84 -0.33 -18.54 13.84
N PRO A 85 -1.58 -18.06 13.93
CA PRO A 85 -2.73 -18.74 13.33
C PRO A 85 -2.73 -18.81 11.80
N HIS A 86 -1.86 -18.05 11.14
CA HIS A 86 -1.78 -17.93 9.68
C HIS A 86 -0.39 -18.33 9.17
N GLU A 87 0.39 -19.08 9.96
CA GLU A 87 1.69 -19.58 9.55
C GLU A 87 1.63 -20.32 8.20
N GLY A 88 2.58 -20.02 7.32
CA GLY A 88 2.66 -20.55 5.96
C GLY A 88 1.97 -19.70 4.90
N VAL A 89 1.16 -18.71 5.27
CA VAL A 89 0.59 -17.75 4.31
C VAL A 89 1.70 -16.94 3.66
N ILE A 90 1.67 -16.84 2.34
CA ILE A 90 2.56 -15.99 1.53
C ILE A 90 1.68 -14.98 0.82
N GLY A 91 2.08 -13.71 0.83
CA GLY A 91 1.33 -12.67 0.16
C GLY A 91 1.99 -11.31 0.24
N ASP A 92 1.32 -10.30 -0.27
CA ASP A 92 1.82 -8.94 -0.21
C ASP A 92 1.20 -8.18 0.96
N ILE A 93 1.98 -7.32 1.60
CA ILE A 93 1.46 -6.39 2.61
C ILE A 93 0.54 -5.37 1.94
N TYR A 94 -0.76 -5.42 2.22
CA TYR A 94 -1.74 -4.44 1.72
C TYR A 94 -2.06 -3.31 2.68
N LEU A 95 -1.73 -3.47 3.95
CA LEU A 95 -1.85 -2.41 4.94
C LEU A 95 -0.69 -2.51 5.92
N TRP A 96 0.05 -1.42 6.07
CA TRP A 96 1.13 -1.29 7.02
C TRP A 96 0.76 -0.26 8.08
N VAL A 97 0.51 -0.72 9.31
CA VAL A 97 0.27 0.16 10.46
C VAL A 97 1.48 0.04 11.39
N PRO A 98 2.30 1.10 11.59
CA PRO A 98 3.54 1.01 12.37
C PRO A 98 3.37 0.45 13.79
N THR A 99 2.23 0.70 14.41
CA THR A 99 1.89 0.30 15.78
C THR A 99 0.76 -0.72 15.84
N GLY A 100 0.32 -1.26 14.71
CA GLY A 100 -0.90 -2.07 14.59
C GLY A 100 -0.67 -3.40 13.89
N ARG A 101 -1.79 -4.04 13.56
CA ARG A 101 -1.77 -5.24 12.71
C ARG A 101 -1.44 -4.87 11.27
N ILE A 102 -0.72 -5.76 10.63
CA ILE A 102 -0.36 -5.72 9.22
C ILE A 102 -1.38 -6.55 8.47
N GLY A 103 -1.89 -6.00 7.37
CA GLY A 103 -2.75 -6.72 6.44
C GLY A 103 -1.91 -7.39 5.38
N ILE A 104 -2.03 -8.71 5.23
CA ILE A 104 -1.46 -9.49 4.12
C ILE A 104 -2.58 -9.96 3.20
N ARG A 105 -2.35 -9.89 1.89
CA ARG A 105 -3.23 -10.48 0.88
C ARG A 105 -2.46 -11.55 0.11
N ASP A 106 -2.97 -12.77 0.10
CA ASP A 106 -2.38 -13.88 -0.67
C ASP A 106 -2.74 -13.80 -2.17
N ASP A 107 -2.26 -14.76 -2.95
CA ASP A 107 -2.49 -14.82 -4.40
C ASP A 107 -3.95 -15.16 -4.77
N ASP A 108 -4.72 -15.70 -3.81
CA ASP A 108 -6.14 -16.01 -3.96
C ASP A 108 -7.05 -14.85 -3.48
N GLU A 109 -6.47 -13.67 -3.22
CA GLU A 109 -7.12 -12.47 -2.70
C GLU A 109 -7.68 -12.60 -1.27
N ASN A 110 -7.34 -13.65 -0.52
CA ASN A 110 -7.69 -13.77 0.89
C ASN A 110 -6.84 -12.81 1.73
N THR A 111 -7.45 -12.24 2.78
CA THR A 111 -6.78 -11.27 3.65
C THR A 111 -6.57 -11.76 5.06
N TYR A 112 -5.39 -11.48 5.61
CA TYR A 112 -4.94 -11.92 6.92
C TYR A 112 -4.42 -10.75 7.74
N TRP A 113 -4.71 -10.78 9.04
CA TRP A 113 -4.23 -9.78 9.99
C TRP A 113 -3.18 -10.40 10.88
N VAL A 114 -1.95 -9.88 10.81
CA VAL A 114 -0.80 -10.42 11.54
C VAL A 114 -0.05 -9.31 12.25
N GLU A 115 0.78 -9.67 13.22
CA GLU A 115 1.73 -8.75 13.84
C GLU A 115 3.05 -8.74 13.05
N ARG A 116 3.78 -7.61 13.12
CA ARG A 116 5.10 -7.47 12.47
C ARG A 116 6.08 -8.58 12.81
N LYS A 117 6.05 -9.10 14.05
CA LYS A 117 6.95 -10.17 14.51
C LYS A 117 6.63 -11.54 13.90
N GLN A 118 5.49 -11.67 13.22
CA GLN A 118 5.01 -12.93 12.66
C GLN A 118 5.37 -13.09 11.19
N ILE A 119 6.08 -12.13 10.59
CA ILE A 119 6.31 -12.08 9.15
C ILE A 119 7.77 -11.83 8.83
N GLU A 120 8.20 -12.41 7.71
CA GLU A 120 9.53 -12.22 7.13
C GLU A 120 9.40 -11.88 5.64
N LEU A 121 10.38 -11.16 5.09
CA LEU A 121 10.45 -10.92 3.64
C LEU A 121 10.63 -12.27 2.93
N GLU A 122 9.95 -12.46 1.81
CA GLU A 122 10.14 -13.61 0.92
C GLU A 122 11.24 -13.37 -0.12
#